data_AF-K9XI81-F1
#
_entry.id   AF-K9XI81-F1
#
_cell.length_a   1.000
_cell.length_b   1.000
_cell.length_c   1.000
_cell.angle_alpha   90.00
_cell.angle_beta   90.00
_cell.angle_gamma   90.00
#
_symmetry.space_group_name_H-M   'P 1'
#
loop_
_entity.id
_entity.type
_entity.pdbx_description
1 polymer ?
#
loop_
_entity_poly.entity_id
_entity_poly.type
_entity_poly.pdbx_seq_one_letter_code
_entity_poly.pdbx_strand_id
1 'polypeptide(L)'
;MPATLEYNFVHDFTHFEQHVAKIFHKHGWTVETAKPNQPGYDLVVKKNHCVAAVQVKWLKNNATSTQLSKFADYLDSPEGKKFNAGIFLTTKGFGGPARALIKSWGQDTKIRCGVATESSFNFINGDVDVSSSPEPPKPGKIYFGVFTCKGGVGKTTVAAHLAGAFALQGFNVALVDLDPEENLQKLVGDGVYVPNPKGVGTTIEVFKGEDWHEDAARDAKIVIFDCSPAMERNHSELVAKFDYCIIPTTLNPLGINKHGKVIQQTVKDIRRINRSAHLFVLVNNFKDPGYRRLQILRRAYADIYKETSKIDDKFHCIDPEEVCIRASDLLYYWGIHILESPDHPRSELAFNLIGGRCYPREDFINLADYIEQKAGIGILRD
;
A
#
# COMPACT_ATOMS: atom_id res chain seq x y z
N MET A 1 -11.41 -15.99 -52.58
CA MET A 1 -10.58 -15.93 -51.35
C MET A 1 -9.99 -14.52 -51.30
N PRO A 2 -10.26 -13.69 -50.28
CA PRO A 2 -9.55 -12.42 -50.17
C PRO A 2 -8.11 -12.74 -49.77
N ALA A 3 -7.14 -12.19 -50.51
CA ALA A 3 -5.74 -12.25 -50.17
C ALA A 3 -5.54 -11.73 -48.74
N THR A 4 -4.94 -12.55 -47.89
CA THR A 4 -4.45 -12.11 -46.58
C THR A 4 -3.45 -10.99 -46.81
N LEU A 5 -3.82 -9.76 -46.46
CA LEU A 5 -2.89 -8.63 -46.35
C LEU A 5 -1.75 -9.05 -45.41
N GLU A 6 -0.61 -9.48 -45.97
CA GLU A 6 0.61 -9.71 -45.21
C GLU A 6 1.20 -8.35 -44.88
N TYR A 7 0.92 -7.88 -43.67
CA TYR A 7 1.46 -6.60 -43.19
C TYR A 7 2.99 -6.66 -43.07
N ASN A 8 3.67 -5.60 -43.51
CA ASN A 8 5.13 -5.50 -43.52
C ASN A 8 5.81 -5.65 -42.15
N PHE A 9 5.08 -5.55 -41.05
CA PHE A 9 5.62 -5.76 -39.70
C PHE A 9 5.60 -7.23 -39.24
N VAL A 10 5.05 -8.14 -40.04
CA VAL A 10 4.90 -9.57 -39.71
C VAL A 10 6.03 -10.42 -40.31
N HIS A 11 7.03 -9.79 -40.95
CA HIS A 11 8.13 -10.49 -41.62
C HIS A 11 9.08 -11.20 -40.64
N ASP A 12 9.55 -10.49 -39.62
CA ASP A 12 10.42 -11.02 -38.58
C ASP A 12 10.27 -10.26 -37.25
N PHE A 13 10.99 -10.71 -36.23
CA PHE A 13 10.98 -10.10 -34.90
C PHE A 13 11.43 -8.63 -34.93
N THR A 14 12.50 -8.31 -35.66
CA THR A 14 13.07 -6.95 -35.72
C THR A 14 12.09 -5.95 -36.31
N HIS A 15 11.43 -6.32 -37.41
CA HIS A 15 10.40 -5.50 -38.03
C HIS A 15 9.18 -5.35 -37.12
N PHE A 16 8.82 -6.40 -36.39
CA PHE A 16 7.72 -6.35 -35.43
C PHE A 16 8.01 -5.42 -34.25
N GLU A 17 9.20 -5.54 -33.65
CA GLU A 17 9.65 -4.68 -32.56
C GLU A 17 9.69 -3.20 -32.99
N GLN A 18 10.27 -2.91 -34.15
CA GLN A 18 10.31 -1.56 -34.71
C GLN A 18 8.90 -1.00 -34.98
N HIS A 19 7.98 -1.83 -35.43
CA HIS A 19 6.60 -1.45 -35.66
C HIS A 19 5.89 -1.09 -34.36
N VAL A 20 6.04 -1.91 -33.32
CA VAL A 20 5.53 -1.63 -31.98
C VAL A 20 6.09 -0.30 -31.45
N ALA A 21 7.41 -0.09 -31.58
CA ALA A 21 8.06 1.16 -31.18
C ALA A 21 7.51 2.39 -31.93
N LYS A 22 7.23 2.26 -33.23
CA LYS A 22 6.62 3.33 -34.06
C LYS A 22 5.20 3.65 -33.61
N ILE A 23 4.38 2.65 -33.29
CA ILE A 23 3.02 2.88 -32.76
C ILE A 23 3.09 3.65 -31.44
N PHE A 24 3.97 3.26 -30.51
CA PHE A 24 4.14 3.96 -29.25
C PHE A 24 4.60 5.41 -29.45
N HIS A 25 5.61 5.66 -30.29
CA HIS A 25 6.05 7.02 -30.63
C HIS A 25 4.92 7.87 -31.21
N LYS A 26 4.13 7.32 -32.16
CA LYS A 26 2.98 8.02 -32.75
C LYS A 26 1.95 8.43 -31.70
N HIS A 27 1.80 7.64 -30.64
CA HIS A 27 0.90 7.93 -29.52
C HIS A 27 1.57 8.74 -28.41
N GLY A 28 2.73 9.36 -28.65
CA GLY A 28 3.41 10.27 -27.73
C GLY A 28 4.13 9.58 -26.57
N TRP A 29 4.54 8.34 -26.74
CA TRP A 29 5.43 7.65 -25.79
C TRP A 29 6.89 7.80 -26.24
N THR A 30 7.79 7.94 -25.28
CA THR A 30 9.22 7.71 -25.50
C THR A 30 9.48 6.20 -25.48
N VAL A 31 10.38 5.71 -26.32
CA VAL A 31 10.70 4.28 -26.42
C VAL A 31 12.21 4.07 -26.37
N GLU A 32 12.66 3.18 -25.51
CA GLU A 32 14.04 2.74 -25.37
C GLU A 32 14.11 1.23 -25.65
N THR A 33 14.98 0.81 -26.57
CA THR A 33 15.19 -0.62 -26.85
C THR A 33 16.05 -1.25 -25.74
N ALA A 34 15.73 -2.48 -25.35
CA ALA A 34 16.47 -3.21 -24.35
C ALA A 34 17.92 -3.48 -24.79
N LYS A 35 18.83 -3.59 -23.81
CA LYS A 35 20.21 -4.01 -24.08
C LYS A 35 20.24 -5.47 -24.57
N PRO A 36 21.23 -5.86 -25.39
CA PRO A 36 21.42 -7.26 -25.77
C PRO A 36 21.47 -8.16 -24.52
N ASN A 37 20.81 -9.32 -24.58
CA ASN A 37 20.68 -10.30 -23.48
C ASN A 37 19.92 -9.83 -22.23
N GLN A 38 19.20 -8.71 -22.29
CA GLN A 38 18.30 -8.30 -21.21
C GLN A 38 17.12 -9.31 -21.10
N PRO A 39 16.95 -10.01 -19.98
CA PRO A 39 15.79 -10.87 -19.79
C PRO A 39 14.54 -10.03 -19.53
N GLY A 40 13.39 -10.55 -19.95
CA GLY A 40 12.08 -10.08 -19.51
C GLY A 40 11.35 -9.09 -20.42
N TYR A 41 12.05 -8.17 -21.08
CA TYR A 41 11.43 -7.16 -21.96
C TYR A 41 12.31 -6.84 -23.17
N ASP A 42 11.67 -6.32 -24.21
CA ASP A 42 12.31 -5.96 -25.47
C ASP A 42 12.37 -4.43 -25.63
N LEU A 43 11.34 -3.72 -25.13
CA LEU A 43 11.30 -2.25 -25.11
C LEU A 43 10.92 -1.74 -23.71
N VAL A 44 11.37 -0.52 -23.40
CA VAL A 44 10.83 0.29 -22.31
C VAL A 44 10.09 1.46 -22.94
N VAL A 45 8.85 1.69 -22.53
CA VAL A 45 8.07 2.85 -22.98
C VAL A 45 7.78 3.77 -21.81
N LYS A 46 7.91 5.08 -22.02
CA LYS A 46 7.64 6.09 -20.97
C LYS A 46 6.74 7.19 -21.48
N LYS A 47 5.72 7.53 -20.70
CA LYS A 47 4.83 8.67 -20.95
C LYS A 47 4.29 9.17 -19.62
N ASN A 48 4.44 10.46 -19.37
CA ASN A 48 4.13 11.08 -18.07
C ASN A 48 4.87 10.34 -16.92
N HIS A 49 4.14 9.84 -15.92
CA HIS A 49 4.68 9.09 -14.78
C HIS A 49 4.69 7.56 -14.98
N CYS A 50 4.33 7.08 -16.18
CA CYS A 50 4.30 5.64 -16.47
C CYS A 50 5.60 5.21 -17.16
N VAL A 51 6.28 4.22 -16.57
CA VAL A 51 7.40 3.49 -17.16
C VAL A 51 6.99 2.04 -17.31
N ALA A 52 6.81 1.54 -18.53
CA ALA A 52 6.33 0.19 -18.78
C ALA A 52 7.38 -0.67 -19.48
N ALA A 53 7.53 -1.91 -19.01
CA ALA A 53 8.25 -2.95 -19.73
C ALA A 53 7.35 -3.51 -20.83
N VAL A 54 7.84 -3.56 -22.05
CA VAL A 54 7.12 -4.15 -23.18
C VAL A 54 7.84 -5.40 -23.62
N GLN A 55 7.13 -6.53 -23.61
CA GLN A 55 7.59 -7.76 -24.23
C GLN A 55 6.81 -7.98 -25.54
N VAL A 56 7.55 -8.08 -26.64
CA VAL A 56 7.00 -8.35 -27.96
C VAL A 56 7.24 -9.82 -28.34
N LYS A 57 6.21 -10.47 -28.88
CA LYS A 57 6.28 -11.84 -29.37
C LYS A 57 5.80 -11.90 -30.81
N TRP A 58 6.77 -11.92 -31.72
CA TRP A 58 6.54 -12.30 -33.11
C TRP A 58 6.27 -13.81 -33.18
N LEU A 59 5.02 -14.18 -33.37
CA LEU A 59 4.58 -15.58 -33.38
C LEU A 59 3.78 -15.90 -34.64
N LYS A 60 3.95 -17.12 -35.14
CA LYS A 60 3.08 -17.69 -36.19
C LYS A 60 1.78 -18.29 -35.61
N ASN A 61 1.81 -18.65 -34.33
CA ASN A 61 0.71 -19.23 -33.57
C ASN A 61 0.32 -18.32 -32.39
N ASN A 62 -0.79 -18.64 -31.71
CA ASN A 62 -1.21 -17.90 -30.53
C ASN A 62 -0.20 -18.02 -29.38
N ALA A 63 -0.03 -16.92 -28.63
CA ALA A 63 0.74 -16.87 -27.39
C ALA A 63 0.15 -17.82 -26.33
N THR A 64 1.04 -18.49 -25.59
CA THR A 64 0.69 -19.49 -24.58
C THR A 64 0.66 -18.89 -23.18
N SER A 65 -0.03 -19.57 -22.26
CA SER A 65 -0.05 -19.19 -20.83
C SER A 65 1.36 -19.20 -20.23
N THR A 66 2.22 -20.14 -20.63
CA THR A 66 3.61 -20.20 -20.17
C THR A 66 4.42 -18.96 -20.56
N GLN A 67 4.21 -18.41 -21.77
CA GLN A 67 4.89 -17.18 -22.18
C GLN A 67 4.42 -15.97 -21.36
N LEU A 68 3.12 -15.90 -21.08
CA LEU A 68 2.54 -14.87 -20.21
C LEU A 68 3.02 -14.98 -18.77
N SER A 69 3.02 -16.19 -18.18
CA SER A 69 3.51 -16.42 -16.82
C SER A 69 4.97 -16.01 -16.70
N LYS A 70 5.85 -16.37 -17.66
CA LYS A 70 7.25 -15.92 -17.64
C LYS A 70 7.40 -14.40 -17.63
N PHE A 71 6.52 -13.69 -18.32
CA PHE A 71 6.54 -12.23 -18.31
C PHE A 71 6.00 -11.66 -17.01
N ALA A 72 4.93 -12.24 -16.45
CA ALA A 72 4.41 -11.89 -15.14
C ALA A 72 5.46 -12.12 -14.04
N ASP A 73 6.07 -13.31 -14.01
CA ASP A 73 7.14 -13.68 -13.08
C ASP A 73 8.34 -12.72 -13.19
N TYR A 74 8.67 -12.27 -14.40
CA TYR A 74 9.70 -11.25 -14.60
C TYR A 74 9.29 -9.90 -14.00
N LEU A 75 8.04 -9.46 -14.17
CA LEU A 75 7.57 -8.20 -13.58
C LEU A 75 7.55 -8.27 -12.04
N ASP A 76 7.34 -9.46 -11.49
CA ASP A 76 7.41 -9.73 -10.05
C ASP A 76 8.86 -9.82 -9.52
N SER A 77 9.86 -9.96 -10.40
CA SER A 77 11.29 -9.96 -10.02
C SER A 77 11.78 -8.58 -9.56
N PRO A 78 12.87 -8.49 -8.77
CA PRO A 78 13.47 -7.21 -8.37
C PRO A 78 13.76 -6.27 -9.55
N GLU A 79 14.24 -6.81 -10.68
CA GLU A 79 14.51 -6.03 -11.89
C GLU A 79 13.24 -5.57 -12.62
N GLY A 80 12.15 -6.32 -12.47
CA GLY A 80 10.82 -6.01 -13.03
C GLY A 80 10.05 -4.96 -12.24
N LYS A 81 10.24 -4.90 -10.92
CA LYS A 81 9.55 -3.97 -10.02
C LYS A 81 9.84 -2.48 -10.29
N LYS A 82 10.85 -2.16 -11.10
CA LYS A 82 11.12 -0.79 -11.58
C LYS A 82 10.10 -0.29 -12.62
N PHE A 83 9.26 -1.17 -13.17
CA PHE A 83 8.24 -0.82 -14.16
C PHE A 83 6.87 -0.68 -13.50
N ASN A 84 6.16 0.40 -13.81
CA ASN A 84 4.80 0.67 -13.32
C ASN A 84 3.76 -0.25 -13.98
N ALA A 85 4.05 -0.77 -15.17
CA ALA A 85 3.18 -1.66 -15.93
C ALA A 85 3.99 -2.61 -16.83
N GLY A 86 3.35 -3.71 -17.21
CA GLY A 86 3.83 -4.63 -18.22
C GLY A 86 2.92 -4.60 -19.45
N ILE A 87 3.50 -4.62 -20.65
CA ILE A 87 2.74 -4.72 -21.89
C ILE A 87 3.24 -5.93 -22.69
N PHE A 88 2.37 -6.90 -22.92
CA PHE A 88 2.67 -8.09 -23.71
C PHE A 88 1.97 -8.00 -25.07
N LEU A 89 2.75 -7.83 -26.14
CA LEU A 89 2.25 -7.63 -27.49
C LEU A 89 2.63 -8.78 -28.40
N THR A 90 1.69 -9.24 -29.22
CA THR A 90 1.92 -10.32 -30.19
C THR A 90 1.33 -10.01 -31.56
N THR A 91 1.81 -10.71 -32.59
CA THR A 91 1.34 -10.62 -33.99
C THR A 91 0.04 -11.36 -34.27
N LYS A 92 -0.34 -12.37 -33.46
CA LYS A 92 -1.51 -13.23 -33.73
C LYS A 92 -2.63 -13.11 -32.70
N GLY A 93 -2.33 -13.41 -31.44
CA GLY A 93 -3.35 -13.51 -30.39
C GLY A 93 -2.95 -14.48 -29.29
N PHE A 94 -3.91 -14.85 -28.45
CA PHE A 94 -3.69 -15.66 -27.25
C PHE A 94 -4.55 -16.92 -27.29
N GLY A 95 -3.97 -18.06 -26.91
CA GLY A 95 -4.66 -19.35 -26.86
C GLY A 95 -5.67 -19.41 -25.72
N GLY A 96 -6.56 -20.42 -25.73
CA GLY A 96 -7.60 -20.58 -24.70
C GLY A 96 -7.08 -20.48 -23.26
N PRO A 97 -6.05 -21.24 -22.86
CA PRO A 97 -5.45 -21.15 -21.53
C PRO A 97 -4.83 -19.78 -21.22
N ALA A 98 -4.19 -19.14 -22.21
CA ALA A 98 -3.62 -17.80 -22.05
C ALA A 98 -4.70 -16.74 -21.82
N ARG A 99 -5.84 -16.83 -22.52
CA ARG A 99 -7.00 -15.96 -22.31
C ARG A 99 -7.63 -16.17 -20.93
N ALA A 100 -7.73 -17.41 -20.47
CA ALA A 100 -8.21 -17.72 -19.13
C ALA A 100 -7.29 -17.12 -18.05
N LEU A 101 -5.97 -17.21 -18.23
CA LEU A 101 -4.99 -16.59 -17.34
C LEU A 101 -5.14 -15.06 -17.32
N ILE A 102 -5.22 -14.41 -18.48
CA ILE A 102 -5.44 -12.96 -18.56
C ILE A 102 -6.73 -12.55 -17.82
N LYS A 103 -7.80 -13.32 -17.99
CA LYS A 103 -9.07 -13.08 -17.31
C LYS A 103 -8.96 -13.27 -15.79
N SER A 104 -8.14 -14.22 -15.33
CA SER A 104 -7.94 -14.50 -13.90
C SER A 104 -7.21 -13.38 -13.15
N TRP A 105 -6.45 -12.53 -13.85
CA TRP A 105 -5.74 -11.41 -13.22
C TRP A 105 -6.62 -10.25 -12.76
N GLY A 106 -7.91 -10.22 -13.15
CA GLY A 106 -8.84 -9.15 -12.77
C GLY A 106 -8.60 -7.83 -13.51
N GLN A 107 -9.37 -6.79 -13.16
CA GLN A 107 -9.30 -5.47 -13.79
C GLN A 107 -8.09 -4.64 -13.30
N ASP A 108 -7.60 -4.92 -12.09
CA ASP A 108 -6.53 -4.17 -11.43
C ASP A 108 -5.12 -4.65 -11.78
N THR A 109 -4.99 -5.62 -12.70
CA THR A 109 -3.68 -6.14 -13.11
C THR A 109 -2.82 -5.06 -13.75
N LYS A 110 -1.51 -5.08 -13.47
CA LYS A 110 -0.53 -4.17 -14.09
C LYS A 110 -0.07 -4.64 -15.47
N ILE A 111 -0.54 -5.79 -15.95
CA ILE A 111 -0.16 -6.37 -17.23
C ILE A 111 -1.26 -6.11 -18.27
N ARG A 112 -0.90 -5.59 -19.45
CA ARG A 112 -1.81 -5.40 -20.59
C ARG A 112 -1.39 -6.30 -21.74
N CYS A 113 -2.33 -7.10 -22.23
CA CYS A 113 -2.09 -8.10 -23.28
C CYS A 113 -2.82 -7.67 -24.55
N GLY A 114 -2.09 -7.52 -25.66
CA GLY A 114 -2.65 -7.01 -26.90
C GLY A 114 -2.09 -7.65 -28.16
N VAL A 115 -2.83 -7.46 -29.26
CA VAL A 115 -2.38 -7.82 -30.61
C VAL A 115 -2.07 -6.53 -31.36
N ALA A 116 -0.88 -6.43 -31.96
CA ALA A 116 -0.56 -5.26 -32.76
C ALA A 116 -1.26 -5.30 -34.11
N THR A 117 -1.83 -4.15 -34.49
CA THR A 117 -2.44 -3.90 -35.80
C THR A 117 -1.53 -2.98 -36.61
N GLU A 118 -1.96 -2.56 -37.79
CA GLU A 118 -1.20 -1.61 -38.61
C GLU A 118 -0.99 -0.25 -37.94
N SER A 119 -1.88 0.19 -37.05
CA SER A 119 -1.80 1.54 -36.48
C SER A 119 -2.06 1.64 -34.97
N SER A 120 -2.43 0.54 -34.32
CA SER A 120 -2.83 0.51 -32.90
C SER A 120 -2.55 -0.87 -32.26
N PHE A 121 -2.93 -1.01 -30.99
CA PHE A 121 -2.96 -2.29 -30.30
C PHE A 121 -4.40 -2.64 -29.93
N ASN A 122 -4.82 -3.86 -30.21
CA ASN A 122 -6.10 -4.39 -29.74
C ASN A 122 -5.87 -5.10 -28.40
N PHE A 123 -6.08 -4.40 -27.29
CA PHE A 123 -5.94 -4.97 -25.95
C PHE A 123 -7.12 -5.85 -25.56
N ILE A 124 -6.84 -6.94 -24.85
CA ILE A 124 -7.83 -7.93 -24.43
C ILE A 124 -8.35 -7.66 -23.02
N ASN A 125 -7.57 -6.97 -22.18
CA ASN A 125 -7.89 -6.64 -20.80
C ASN A 125 -7.91 -5.12 -20.52
N GLY A 126 -8.45 -4.35 -21.47
CA GLY A 126 -8.59 -2.88 -21.38
C GLY A 126 -7.39 -2.12 -21.94
N ASP A 127 -7.55 -0.83 -22.21
CA ASP A 127 -6.45 0.03 -22.65
C ASP A 127 -5.39 0.21 -21.56
N VAL A 128 -4.19 0.66 -21.95
CA VAL A 128 -3.20 1.17 -21.00
C VAL A 128 -3.78 2.44 -20.41
N ASP A 129 -4.38 2.32 -19.22
CA ASP A 129 -4.94 3.46 -18.52
C ASP A 129 -3.78 4.38 -18.12
N VAL A 130 -3.72 5.55 -18.75
CA VAL A 130 -2.70 6.58 -18.48
C VAL A 130 -3.03 7.34 -17.18
N SER A 131 -4.15 7.00 -16.52
CA SER A 131 -4.65 7.72 -15.35
C SER A 131 -4.52 6.98 -14.01
N SER A 132 -4.26 5.67 -13.99
CA SER A 132 -3.93 4.97 -12.74
C SER A 132 -2.41 4.91 -12.59
N SER A 133 -1.87 5.92 -11.91
CA SER A 133 -0.50 5.85 -11.41
C SER A 133 -0.48 4.86 -10.23
N PRO A 134 0.15 3.69 -10.31
CA PRO A 134 0.88 3.24 -9.14
C PRO A 134 2.04 4.22 -9.02
N GLU A 135 1.99 5.07 -8.01
CA GLU A 135 3.18 5.79 -7.59
C GLU A 135 4.31 4.75 -7.48
N PRO A 136 5.48 5.00 -8.09
CA PRO A 136 6.62 4.15 -7.83
C PRO A 136 6.80 4.10 -6.31
N PRO A 137 7.14 2.95 -5.71
CA PRO A 137 7.65 2.97 -4.35
C PRO A 137 8.78 4.00 -4.37
N LYS A 138 8.68 5.05 -3.56
CA LYS A 138 9.79 5.98 -3.39
C LYS A 138 11.03 5.09 -3.16
N PRO A 139 12.13 5.26 -3.90
CA PRO A 139 13.36 4.53 -3.64
C PRO A 139 13.99 5.04 -2.34
N GLY A 140 13.28 4.83 -1.22
CA GLY A 140 13.45 5.47 0.07
C GLY A 140 12.58 4.80 1.14
N LYS A 141 12.47 5.45 2.30
CA LYS A 141 11.67 4.99 3.44
C LYS A 141 10.18 5.11 3.15
N ILE A 142 9.38 4.25 3.77
CA ILE A 142 7.92 4.37 3.78
C ILE A 142 7.48 5.14 5.02
N TYR A 143 6.56 6.07 4.81
CA TYR A 143 6.09 6.98 5.82
C TYR A 143 4.62 6.79 6.17
N PHE A 144 4.35 6.55 7.45
CA PHE A 144 3.01 6.47 8.01
C PHE A 144 2.72 7.69 8.90
N GLY A 145 1.57 8.34 8.70
CA GLY A 145 1.03 9.31 9.65
C GLY A 145 -0.19 8.77 10.38
N VAL A 146 -0.13 8.64 11.70
CA VAL A 146 -1.28 8.24 12.52
C VAL A 146 -1.96 9.49 13.06
N PHE A 147 -3.07 9.88 12.48
CA PHE A 147 -3.79 11.10 12.84
C PHE A 147 -4.95 10.80 13.77
N THR A 148 -5.30 11.75 14.62
CA THR A 148 -6.56 11.68 15.36
C THR A 148 -7.30 12.99 15.35
N CYS A 149 -8.61 12.86 15.38
CA CYS A 149 -9.56 13.95 15.47
C CYS A 149 -9.97 14.27 16.91
N LYS A 150 -9.55 13.44 17.88
CA LYS A 150 -9.91 13.57 19.30
C LYS A 150 -8.97 12.76 20.20
N GLY A 151 -8.73 13.27 21.40
CA GLY A 151 -8.09 12.49 22.47
C GLY A 151 -8.88 11.21 22.79
N GLY A 152 -8.15 10.12 23.07
CA GLY A 152 -8.72 8.87 23.61
C GLY A 152 -9.27 7.87 22.60
N VAL A 153 -9.10 8.06 21.29
CA VAL A 153 -9.43 7.03 20.27
C VAL A 153 -8.30 6.03 20.00
N GLY A 154 -7.17 6.15 20.74
CA GLY A 154 -6.04 5.24 20.70
C GLY A 154 -5.02 5.49 19.56
N LYS A 155 -4.76 6.76 19.23
CA LYS A 155 -3.74 7.17 18.22
C LYS A 155 -2.35 6.58 18.52
N THR A 156 -1.80 6.93 19.67
CA THR A 156 -0.50 6.46 20.16
C THR A 156 -0.44 4.94 20.25
N THR A 157 -1.53 4.31 20.73
CA THR A 157 -1.67 2.86 20.75
C THR A 157 -1.56 2.27 19.35
N VAL A 158 -2.28 2.82 18.37
CA VAL A 158 -2.25 2.35 16.98
C VAL A 158 -0.88 2.55 16.37
N ALA A 159 -0.23 3.70 16.59
CA ALA A 159 1.12 3.97 16.09
C ALA A 159 2.15 2.95 16.61
N ALA A 160 2.23 2.79 17.93
CA ALA A 160 3.21 1.91 18.57
C ALA A 160 3.03 0.44 18.17
N HIS A 161 1.78 -0.05 18.15
CA HIS A 161 1.53 -1.46 17.88
C HIS A 161 1.55 -1.79 16.38
N LEU A 162 1.21 -0.84 15.50
CA LEU A 162 1.43 -1.00 14.06
C LEU A 162 2.93 -1.08 13.75
N ALA A 163 3.76 -0.26 14.41
CA ALA A 163 5.22 -0.38 14.30
C ALA A 163 5.70 -1.77 14.76
N GLY A 164 5.16 -2.26 15.89
CA GLY A 164 5.40 -3.62 16.36
C GLY A 164 5.02 -4.70 15.35
N ALA A 165 3.87 -4.56 14.67
CA ALA A 165 3.44 -5.52 13.66
C ALA A 165 4.40 -5.56 12.46
N PHE A 166 4.81 -4.39 11.94
CA PHE A 166 5.82 -4.34 10.88
C PHE A 166 7.18 -4.89 11.33
N ALA A 167 7.59 -4.63 12.57
CA ALA A 167 8.79 -5.20 13.15
C ALA A 167 8.74 -6.74 13.24
N LEU A 168 7.59 -7.31 13.62
CA LEU A 168 7.36 -8.76 13.61
C LEU A 168 7.38 -9.36 12.20
N GLN A 169 7.07 -8.56 11.17
CA GLN A 169 7.17 -8.93 9.76
C GLN A 169 8.59 -8.77 9.21
N GLY A 170 9.55 -8.33 10.02
CA GLY A 170 10.97 -8.25 9.65
C GLY A 170 11.43 -6.87 9.18
N PHE A 171 10.60 -5.83 9.29
CA PHE A 171 11.05 -4.47 8.96
C PHE A 171 11.84 -3.83 10.09
N ASN A 172 12.85 -3.06 9.69
CA ASN A 172 13.40 -2.02 10.55
C ASN A 172 12.41 -0.85 10.58
N VAL A 173 11.91 -0.53 11.75
CA VAL A 173 10.87 0.50 11.95
C VAL A 173 11.39 1.55 12.91
N ALA A 174 11.06 2.81 12.64
CA ALA A 174 11.21 3.92 13.57
C ALA A 174 9.84 4.52 13.93
N LEU A 175 9.74 5.02 15.15
CA LEU A 175 8.59 5.75 15.67
C LEU A 175 8.96 7.20 15.92
N VAL A 176 8.06 8.13 15.64
CA VAL A 176 8.27 9.56 15.88
C VAL A 176 7.05 10.15 16.56
N ASP A 177 7.22 10.75 17.74
CA ASP A 177 6.14 11.43 18.46
C ASP A 177 6.07 12.90 18.06
N LEU A 178 5.05 13.29 17.30
CA LEU A 178 4.80 14.69 16.94
C LEU A 178 3.84 15.37 17.92
N ASP A 179 3.33 14.66 18.92
CA ASP A 179 2.41 15.20 19.91
C ASP A 179 3.21 15.91 21.03
N PRO A 180 2.99 17.20 21.31
CA PRO A 180 3.67 17.89 22.41
C PRO A 180 3.42 17.27 23.80
N GLU A 181 2.38 16.46 23.94
CA GLU A 181 2.11 15.70 25.17
C GLU A 181 3.06 14.50 25.36
N GLU A 182 3.84 14.13 24.34
CA GLU A 182 4.86 13.07 24.35
C GLU A 182 4.33 11.73 24.91
N ASN A 183 3.08 11.39 24.63
CA ASN A 183 2.45 10.19 25.19
C ASN A 183 3.16 8.92 24.71
N LEU A 184 3.68 8.91 23.47
CA LEU A 184 4.44 7.78 22.96
C LEU A 184 5.75 7.65 23.73
N GLN A 185 6.51 8.75 23.85
CA GLN A 185 7.78 8.76 24.58
C GLN A 185 7.61 8.30 26.04
N LYS A 186 6.54 8.75 26.70
CA LYS A 186 6.22 8.33 28.09
C LYS A 186 5.93 6.83 28.20
N LEU A 187 5.35 6.22 27.16
CA LEU A 187 4.94 4.81 27.15
C LEU A 187 6.08 3.86 26.79
N VAL A 188 6.93 4.25 25.84
CA VAL A 188 7.96 3.36 25.26
C VAL A 188 9.39 3.88 25.39
N GLY A 189 9.61 5.03 26.00
CA GLY A 189 10.95 5.63 26.12
C GLY A 189 11.59 5.86 24.75
N ASP A 190 12.91 5.69 24.67
CA ASP A 190 13.71 5.89 23.45
C ASP A 190 13.68 4.67 22.50
N GLY A 191 13.05 3.57 22.93
CA GLY A 191 12.93 2.39 22.10
C GLY A 191 12.13 1.27 22.73
N VAL A 192 11.49 0.45 21.90
CA VAL A 192 10.70 -0.71 22.32
C VAL A 192 11.27 -2.00 21.72
N TYR A 193 11.48 -3.00 22.57
CA TYR A 193 11.92 -4.32 22.13
C TYR A 193 10.72 -5.17 21.72
N VAL A 194 10.79 -5.71 20.51
CA VAL A 194 9.77 -6.58 19.93
C VAL A 194 10.33 -8.00 19.85
N PRO A 195 9.90 -8.91 20.75
CA PRO A 195 10.41 -10.28 20.75
C PRO A 195 9.90 -11.04 19.52
N ASN A 196 10.82 -11.70 18.80
CA ASN A 196 10.48 -12.61 17.71
C ASN A 196 10.59 -14.07 18.21
N PRO A 197 9.49 -14.82 18.35
CA PRO A 197 9.53 -16.20 18.85
C PRO A 197 10.32 -17.17 17.96
N LYS A 198 10.53 -16.81 16.68
CA LYS A 198 11.18 -17.66 15.67
C LYS A 198 12.61 -17.21 15.33
N GLY A 199 13.17 -16.22 16.03
CA GLY A 199 14.47 -15.65 15.72
C GLY A 199 14.97 -14.67 16.78
N VAL A 200 15.84 -13.75 16.36
CA VAL A 200 16.29 -12.64 17.21
C VAL A 200 15.20 -11.57 17.20
N GLY A 201 14.82 -11.06 18.37
CA GLY A 201 13.91 -9.91 18.44
C GLY A 201 14.56 -8.65 17.86
N THR A 202 13.75 -7.63 17.61
CA THR A 202 14.21 -6.36 17.06
C THR A 202 13.84 -5.22 17.98
N THR A 203 14.54 -4.09 17.86
CA THR A 203 14.25 -2.87 18.62
C THR A 203 13.73 -1.82 17.65
N ILE A 204 12.63 -1.17 18.02
CA ILE A 204 12.10 -0.02 17.32
C ILE A 204 12.61 1.21 18.05
N GLU A 205 13.33 2.08 17.35
CA GLU A 205 13.79 3.37 17.89
C GLU A 205 12.64 4.38 17.91
N VAL A 206 12.59 5.19 18.96
CA VAL A 206 11.53 6.19 19.19
C VAL A 206 12.17 7.56 19.30
N PHE A 207 11.71 8.49 18.46
CA PHE A 207 12.21 9.85 18.38
C PHE A 207 11.15 10.85 18.81
N LYS A 208 11.56 11.92 19.49
CA LYS A 208 10.72 13.11 19.64
C LYS A 208 10.66 13.87 18.32
N GLY A 209 9.56 14.58 18.09
CA GLY A 209 9.38 15.36 16.87
C GLY A 209 10.44 16.44 16.67
N GLU A 210 10.95 17.04 17.74
CA GLU A 210 12.03 18.05 17.69
C GLU A 210 13.41 17.45 17.38
N ASP A 211 13.64 16.19 17.76
CA ASP A 211 14.89 15.45 17.53
C ASP A 211 14.86 14.67 16.21
N TRP A 212 13.72 14.63 15.52
CA TRP A 212 13.56 13.87 14.30
C TRP A 212 14.36 14.49 13.14
N HIS A 213 15.23 13.68 12.56
CA HIS A 213 15.91 13.97 11.31
C HIS A 213 15.88 12.76 10.39
N GLU A 214 15.82 12.98 9.07
CA GLU A 214 15.75 11.91 8.07
C GLU A 214 16.92 10.91 8.22
N ASP A 215 18.10 11.40 8.61
CA ASP A 215 19.30 10.60 8.86
C ASP A 215 19.35 9.90 10.23
N ALA A 216 18.47 10.25 11.18
CA ALA A 216 18.52 9.69 12.54
C ALA A 216 18.19 8.19 12.54
N ALA A 217 17.27 7.76 11.67
CA ALA A 217 16.86 6.37 11.54
C ALA A 217 17.28 5.77 10.19
N ARG A 218 18.54 5.91 9.76
CA ARG A 218 19.01 5.53 8.41
C ARG A 218 18.61 4.12 7.98
N ASP A 219 18.69 3.17 8.90
CA ASP A 219 18.42 1.76 8.65
C ASP A 219 16.93 1.42 8.72
N ALA A 220 16.09 2.34 9.22
CA ALA A 220 14.65 2.17 9.25
C ALA A 220 14.09 2.26 7.83
N LYS A 221 13.37 1.21 7.44
CA LYS A 221 12.68 1.15 6.16
C LYS A 221 11.27 1.73 6.26
N ILE A 222 10.65 1.62 7.44
CA ILE A 222 9.34 2.19 7.75
C ILE A 222 9.51 3.21 8.88
N VAL A 223 8.86 4.36 8.77
CA VAL A 223 8.79 5.36 9.84
C VAL A 223 7.33 5.70 10.09
N ILE A 224 6.92 5.60 11.35
CA ILE A 224 5.55 5.89 11.79
C ILE A 224 5.54 7.12 12.67
N PHE A 225 4.80 8.14 12.26
CA PHE A 225 4.59 9.37 13.01
C PHE A 225 3.29 9.29 13.80
N ASP A 226 3.40 9.39 15.12
CA ASP A 226 2.26 9.63 16.01
C ASP A 226 1.90 11.13 15.94
N CYS A 227 1.02 11.50 15.01
CA CYS A 227 0.74 12.90 14.67
C CYS A 227 0.07 13.66 15.83
N SER A 228 0.28 14.98 15.90
CA SER A 228 -0.48 15.81 16.83
C SER A 228 -1.98 15.83 16.46
N PRO A 229 -2.92 15.84 17.43
CA PRO A 229 -4.35 15.98 17.15
C PRO A 229 -4.73 17.29 16.44
N ALA A 230 -3.92 18.33 16.61
CA ALA A 230 -4.10 19.62 15.96
C ALA A 230 -3.34 19.63 14.62
N MET A 231 -4.05 19.83 13.51
CA MET A 231 -3.46 19.67 12.19
C MET A 231 -2.34 20.67 11.93
N GLU A 232 -2.50 21.90 12.38
CA GLU A 232 -1.53 22.99 12.30
C GLU A 232 -0.20 22.72 13.02
N ARG A 233 -0.16 21.73 13.93
CA ARG A 233 1.07 21.31 14.62
C ARG A 233 1.84 20.23 13.87
N ASN A 234 1.26 19.65 12.82
CA ASN A 234 1.94 18.70 11.96
C ASN A 234 2.53 19.47 10.77
N HIS A 235 3.87 19.52 10.68
CA HIS A 235 4.56 20.23 9.60
C HIS A 235 4.08 19.74 8.23
N SER A 236 3.65 20.67 7.37
CA SER A 236 3.08 20.34 6.06
C SER A 236 4.05 19.59 5.16
N GLU A 237 5.35 19.90 5.24
CA GLU A 237 6.41 19.19 4.52
C GLU A 237 6.47 17.70 4.90
N LEU A 238 6.23 17.39 6.17
CA LEU A 238 6.20 16.03 6.66
C LEU A 238 4.92 15.31 6.24
N VAL A 239 3.77 15.97 6.41
CA VAL A 239 2.48 15.43 5.95
C VAL A 239 2.49 15.15 4.45
N ALA A 240 3.16 15.99 3.64
CA ALA A 240 3.34 15.79 2.20
C ALA A 240 4.19 14.54 1.86
N LYS A 241 5.06 14.08 2.78
CA LYS A 241 5.89 12.89 2.59
C LYS A 241 5.17 11.58 2.90
N PHE A 242 4.08 11.60 3.67
CA PHE A 242 3.38 10.38 4.08
C PHE A 242 2.88 9.58 2.88
N ASP A 243 3.12 8.27 2.90
CA ASP A 243 2.61 7.33 1.91
C ASP A 243 1.28 6.75 2.37
N TYR A 244 1.14 6.55 3.69
CA TYR A 244 -0.05 6.01 4.32
C TYR A 244 -0.45 6.88 5.53
N CYS A 245 -1.75 7.11 5.71
CA CYS A 245 -2.26 7.73 6.92
C CYS A 245 -3.32 6.84 7.56
N ILE A 246 -3.22 6.63 8.87
CA ILE A 246 -4.19 5.86 9.65
C ILE A 246 -4.99 6.83 10.52
N ILE A 247 -6.32 6.72 10.49
CA ILE A 247 -7.24 7.58 11.23
C ILE A 247 -8.14 6.69 12.10
N PRO A 248 -7.73 6.33 13.33
CA PRO A 248 -8.54 5.53 14.23
C PRO A 248 -9.81 6.24 14.67
N THR A 249 -10.87 5.47 14.81
CA THR A 249 -12.16 5.87 15.37
C THR A 249 -12.78 4.74 16.17
N THR A 250 -13.91 4.98 16.83
CA THR A 250 -14.61 3.98 17.62
C THR A 250 -15.97 3.67 17.01
N LEU A 251 -16.36 2.40 16.97
CA LEU A 251 -17.67 1.99 16.47
C LEU A 251 -18.75 2.10 17.56
N ASN A 252 -19.14 3.33 17.88
CA ASN A 252 -20.27 3.65 18.75
C ASN A 252 -21.01 4.88 18.23
N PRO A 253 -22.24 5.17 18.69
CA PRO A 253 -23.04 6.27 18.14
C PRO A 253 -22.34 7.65 18.18
N LEU A 254 -21.55 7.93 19.22
CA LEU A 254 -20.80 9.19 19.33
C LEU A 254 -19.62 9.24 18.35
N GLY A 255 -18.91 8.12 18.17
CA GLY A 255 -17.84 7.99 17.21
C GLY A 255 -18.33 8.15 15.78
N ILE A 256 -19.45 7.54 15.45
CA ILE A 256 -20.11 7.65 14.15
C ILE A 256 -20.58 9.08 13.92
N ASN A 257 -21.45 9.64 14.78
CA ASN A 257 -22.09 10.93 14.50
C ASN A 257 -21.16 12.14 14.64
N LYS A 258 -20.36 12.20 15.72
CA LYS A 258 -19.50 13.36 16.01
C LYS A 258 -18.12 13.19 15.38
N HIS A 259 -17.46 12.04 15.54
CA HIS A 259 -16.12 11.88 14.97
C HIS A 259 -16.17 11.73 13.44
N GLY A 260 -17.26 11.21 12.86
CA GLY A 260 -17.43 11.12 11.41
C GLY A 260 -17.19 12.45 10.68
N LYS A 261 -17.78 13.55 11.19
CA LYS A 261 -17.56 14.89 10.61
C LYS A 261 -16.12 15.38 10.77
N VAL A 262 -15.50 15.11 11.91
CA VAL A 262 -14.12 15.56 12.18
C VAL A 262 -13.11 14.75 11.37
N ILE A 263 -13.36 13.45 11.16
CA ILE A 263 -12.55 12.59 10.29
C ILE A 263 -12.65 13.05 8.85
N GLN A 264 -13.86 13.35 8.34
CA GLN A 264 -14.01 13.95 7.01
C GLN A 264 -13.24 15.27 6.87
N GLN A 265 -13.21 16.10 7.91
CA GLN A 265 -12.43 17.33 7.90
C GLN A 265 -10.92 17.04 7.89
N THR A 266 -10.46 16.08 8.69
CA THR A 266 -9.05 15.64 8.73
C THR A 266 -8.61 15.08 7.38
N VAL A 267 -9.45 14.27 6.73
CA VAL A 267 -9.20 13.78 5.36
C VAL A 267 -9.04 14.95 4.40
N LYS A 268 -9.92 15.95 4.44
CA LYS A 268 -9.81 17.16 3.59
C LYS A 268 -8.52 17.94 3.88
N ASP A 269 -8.15 18.08 5.14
CA ASP A 269 -6.96 18.83 5.54
C ASP A 269 -5.68 18.12 5.13
N ILE A 270 -5.60 16.80 5.30
CA ILE A 270 -4.51 15.99 4.75
C ILE A 270 -4.49 16.13 3.22
N ARG A 271 -5.63 16.02 2.52
CA ARG A 271 -5.69 16.13 1.05
C ARG A 271 -5.32 17.50 0.48
N ARG A 272 -5.44 18.56 1.26
CA ARG A 272 -4.93 19.89 0.88
C ARG A 272 -3.40 19.92 0.77
N ILE A 273 -2.71 19.07 1.53
CA ILE A 273 -1.26 19.00 1.61
C ILE A 273 -0.72 17.82 0.80
N ASN A 274 -1.34 16.65 0.93
CA ASN A 274 -0.90 15.38 0.37
C ASN A 274 -2.02 14.70 -0.43
N ARG A 275 -1.88 14.77 -1.76
CA ARG A 275 -2.83 14.17 -2.72
C ARG A 275 -2.52 12.69 -3.03
N SER A 276 -1.36 12.20 -2.60
CA SER A 276 -0.82 10.90 -2.98
C SER A 276 -1.03 9.81 -1.93
N ALA A 277 -1.11 10.17 -0.64
CA ALA A 277 -1.19 9.19 0.45
C ALA A 277 -2.45 8.34 0.39
N HIS A 278 -2.36 7.07 0.78
CA HIS A 278 -3.53 6.26 1.08
C HIS A 278 -4.04 6.55 2.49
N LEU A 279 -5.32 6.89 2.64
CA LEU A 279 -5.93 7.25 3.94
C LEU A 279 -6.84 6.13 4.41
N PHE A 280 -6.59 5.57 5.59
CA PHE A 280 -7.36 4.47 6.16
C PHE A 280 -8.11 4.91 7.41
N VAL A 281 -9.44 4.80 7.40
CA VAL A 281 -10.24 4.96 8.62
C VAL A 281 -10.39 3.58 9.26
N LEU A 282 -9.89 3.46 10.49
CA LEU A 282 -9.78 2.21 11.23
C LEU A 282 -10.70 2.24 12.45
N VAL A 283 -11.49 1.19 12.66
CA VAL A 283 -12.19 1.01 13.92
C VAL A 283 -11.24 0.42 14.97
N ASN A 284 -10.99 1.21 16.01
CA ASN A 284 -10.24 0.84 17.20
C ASN A 284 -11.17 0.62 18.40
N ASN A 285 -10.68 -0.15 19.38
CA ASN A 285 -11.39 -0.52 20.61
C ASN A 285 -12.77 -1.13 20.31
N PHE A 286 -12.83 -2.02 19.32
CA PHE A 286 -14.06 -2.66 18.88
C PHE A 286 -14.58 -3.62 19.95
N LYS A 287 -15.81 -3.39 20.40
CA LYS A 287 -16.55 -4.28 21.28
C LYS A 287 -17.72 -4.84 20.48
N ASP A 288 -17.79 -6.17 20.35
CA ASP A 288 -18.89 -6.81 19.63
C ASP A 288 -20.24 -6.44 20.30
N PRO A 289 -21.10 -5.66 19.61
CA PRO A 289 -22.36 -5.23 20.17
C PRO A 289 -23.48 -6.27 19.95
N GLY A 290 -23.15 -7.41 19.33
CA GLY A 290 -24.07 -8.42 18.85
C GLY A 290 -24.59 -8.11 17.43
N TYR A 291 -24.95 -9.17 16.69
CA TYR A 291 -25.26 -9.11 15.26
C TYR A 291 -26.17 -7.95 14.83
N ARG A 292 -27.36 -7.81 15.44
CA ARG A 292 -28.32 -6.75 15.04
C ARG A 292 -27.74 -5.34 15.19
N ARG A 293 -27.05 -5.06 16.31
CA ARG A 293 -26.47 -3.74 16.56
C ARG A 293 -25.26 -3.49 15.65
N LEU A 294 -24.46 -4.53 15.40
CA LEU A 294 -23.32 -4.44 14.49
C LEU A 294 -23.75 -4.01 13.09
N GLN A 295 -24.82 -4.62 12.54
CA GLN A 295 -25.32 -4.26 11.21
C GLN A 295 -25.78 -2.79 11.13
N ILE A 296 -26.43 -2.27 12.19
CA ILE A 296 -26.85 -0.86 12.27
C ILE A 296 -25.63 0.06 12.31
N LEU A 297 -24.68 -0.23 13.20
CA LEU A 297 -23.48 0.60 13.38
C LEU A 297 -22.59 0.58 12.13
N ARG A 298 -22.41 -0.59 11.51
CA ARG A 298 -21.64 -0.75 10.27
C ARG A 298 -22.25 0.01 9.11
N ARG A 299 -23.58 -0.07 8.92
CA ARG A 299 -24.27 0.73 7.90
C ARG A 299 -24.07 2.23 8.14
N ALA A 300 -24.31 2.69 9.36
CA ALA A 300 -24.12 4.11 9.70
C ALA A 300 -22.67 4.58 9.52
N TYR A 301 -21.69 3.72 9.87
CA TYR A 301 -20.27 3.98 9.67
C TYR A 301 -19.92 4.11 8.18
N ALA A 302 -20.37 3.16 7.35
CA ALA A 302 -20.13 3.20 5.90
C ALA A 302 -20.81 4.41 5.23
N ASP A 303 -22.04 4.75 5.64
CA ASP A 303 -22.80 5.85 5.08
C ASP A 303 -22.13 7.22 5.32
N ILE A 304 -21.39 7.39 6.43
CA ILE A 304 -20.62 8.62 6.69
C ILE A 304 -19.59 8.86 5.60
N TYR A 305 -18.84 7.83 5.23
CA TYR A 305 -17.70 8.00 4.33
C TYR A 305 -18.01 7.66 2.87
N LYS A 306 -19.25 7.25 2.59
CA LYS A 306 -19.71 6.82 1.26
C LYS A 306 -19.37 7.79 0.14
N GLU A 307 -19.58 9.09 0.35
CA GLU A 307 -19.26 10.09 -0.67
C GLU A 307 -17.75 10.30 -0.80
N THR A 308 -16.98 10.27 0.29
CA THR A 308 -15.51 10.35 0.26
C THR A 308 -14.92 9.15 -0.48
N SER A 309 -15.37 7.93 -0.19
CA SER A 309 -14.94 6.71 -0.88
C SER A 309 -15.29 6.66 -2.36
N LYS A 310 -16.29 7.43 -2.82
CA LYS A 310 -16.61 7.52 -4.26
C LYS A 310 -15.69 8.46 -5.03
N ILE A 311 -15.18 9.51 -4.37
CA ILE A 311 -14.44 10.59 -5.03
C ILE A 311 -12.93 10.51 -4.83
N ASP A 312 -12.47 9.73 -3.84
CA ASP A 312 -11.07 9.55 -3.47
C ASP A 312 -10.77 8.05 -3.49
N ASP A 313 -10.14 7.61 -4.58
CA ASP A 313 -9.75 6.21 -4.83
C ASP A 313 -8.67 5.71 -3.87
N LYS A 314 -7.96 6.63 -3.22
CA LYS A 314 -6.95 6.34 -2.20
C LYS A 314 -7.49 6.48 -0.78
N PHE A 315 -8.80 6.69 -0.60
CA PHE A 315 -9.47 6.69 0.70
C PHE A 315 -10.13 5.34 0.99
N HIS A 316 -9.76 4.75 2.12
CA HIS A 316 -10.14 3.41 2.55
C HIS A 316 -10.95 3.48 3.84
N CYS A 317 -12.26 3.25 3.74
CA CYS A 317 -13.10 3.03 4.91
C CYS A 317 -13.06 1.54 5.26
N ILE A 318 -12.19 1.14 6.19
CA ILE A 318 -11.99 -0.27 6.54
C ILE A 318 -13.27 -0.84 7.14
N ASP A 319 -13.76 -1.95 6.58
CA ASP A 319 -14.89 -2.66 7.14
C ASP A 319 -14.52 -3.31 8.48
N PRO A 320 -15.24 -3.03 9.59
CA PRO A 320 -14.93 -3.63 10.89
C PRO A 320 -15.03 -5.16 10.94
N GLU A 321 -15.74 -5.79 9.98
CA GLU A 321 -15.75 -7.26 9.83
C GLU A 321 -14.53 -7.80 9.10
N GLU A 322 -13.82 -6.98 8.31
CA GLU A 322 -12.56 -7.36 7.66
C GLU A 322 -11.39 -7.13 8.62
N VAL A 323 -11.26 -5.91 9.14
CA VAL A 323 -10.19 -5.53 10.05
C VAL A 323 -10.70 -4.52 11.09
N CYS A 324 -10.44 -4.82 12.36
CA CYS A 324 -10.59 -3.89 13.46
C CYS A 324 -9.57 -4.20 14.55
N ILE A 325 -9.33 -3.25 15.44
CA ILE A 325 -8.59 -3.51 16.68
C ILE A 325 -9.62 -3.80 17.77
N ARG A 326 -9.65 -5.03 18.26
CA ARG A 326 -10.59 -5.48 19.29
C ARG A 326 -10.27 -4.82 20.63
N ALA A 327 -11.30 -4.58 21.42
CA ALA A 327 -11.13 -4.21 22.82
C ALA A 327 -10.36 -5.32 23.55
N SER A 328 -9.33 -4.93 24.30
CA SER A 328 -8.45 -5.87 25.00
C SER A 328 -7.97 -5.26 26.30
N ASP A 329 -7.96 -6.06 27.36
CA ASP A 329 -7.38 -5.65 28.65
C ASP A 329 -5.88 -5.37 28.52
N LEU A 330 -5.17 -6.12 27.65
CA LEU A 330 -3.76 -5.87 27.36
C LEU A 330 -3.54 -4.45 26.81
N LEU A 331 -4.41 -4.00 25.90
CA LEU A 331 -4.34 -2.64 25.35
C LEU A 331 -4.84 -1.60 26.35
N TYR A 332 -5.84 -1.94 27.17
CA TYR A 332 -6.39 -1.03 28.17
C TYR A 332 -5.40 -0.72 29.30
N TYR A 333 -4.65 -1.73 29.75
CA TYR A 333 -3.62 -1.59 30.80
C TYR A 333 -2.22 -1.35 30.24
N TRP A 334 -2.07 -1.16 28.93
CA TRP A 334 -0.78 -0.82 28.36
C TRP A 334 -0.28 0.52 28.91
N GLY A 335 0.91 0.51 29.52
CA GLY A 335 1.42 1.61 30.35
C GLY A 335 1.49 1.29 31.85
N ILE A 336 0.91 0.18 32.31
CA ILE A 336 0.99 -0.21 33.73
C ILE A 336 2.43 -0.42 34.21
N HIS A 337 3.34 -0.81 33.31
CA HIS A 337 4.77 -0.95 33.58
C HIS A 337 5.44 0.34 34.07
N ILE A 338 4.90 1.51 33.70
CA ILE A 338 5.36 2.81 34.21
C ILE A 338 5.05 2.95 35.70
N LEU A 339 3.92 2.41 36.14
CA LEU A 339 3.48 2.47 37.53
C LEU A 339 4.13 1.38 38.38
N GLU A 340 4.39 0.21 37.80
CA GLU A 340 5.00 -0.94 38.49
C GLU A 340 6.50 -0.80 38.71
N SER A 341 7.21 -0.08 37.83
CA SER A 341 8.67 0.10 37.92
C SER A 341 9.06 1.51 37.50
N PRO A 342 8.72 2.55 38.30
CA PRO A 342 8.90 3.95 37.91
C PRO A 342 10.35 4.35 37.67
N ASP A 343 11.32 3.69 38.32
CA ASP A 343 12.74 3.99 38.16
C ASP A 343 13.34 3.37 36.87
N HIS A 344 12.76 2.28 36.37
CA HIS A 344 13.25 1.53 35.19
C HIS A 344 12.06 0.87 34.46
N PRO A 345 11.17 1.67 33.85
CA PRO A 345 9.99 1.12 33.18
C PRO A 345 10.40 0.27 31.99
N ARG A 346 9.78 -0.90 31.84
CA ARG A 346 10.02 -1.76 30.67
C ARG A 346 9.31 -1.19 29.45
N SER A 347 10.05 -0.85 28.40
CA SER A 347 9.44 -0.50 27.12
C SER A 347 8.94 -1.76 26.41
N GLU A 348 7.63 -2.02 26.52
CA GLU A 348 6.99 -3.17 25.88
C GLU A 348 5.70 -2.79 25.13
N LEU A 349 5.34 -3.59 24.15
CA LEU A 349 4.03 -3.54 23.48
C LEU A 349 3.06 -4.51 24.17
N ALA A 350 1.77 -4.33 23.94
CA ALA A 350 0.71 -5.24 24.39
C ALA A 350 0.67 -6.57 23.59
N PHE A 351 1.82 -7.14 23.26
CA PHE A 351 2.01 -8.33 22.41
C PHE A 351 2.28 -9.62 23.19
N ASN A 352 2.20 -9.54 24.52
CA ASN A 352 2.35 -10.68 25.41
C ASN A 352 1.27 -11.75 25.15
N LEU A 353 1.70 -13.02 25.15
CA LEU A 353 0.82 -14.16 24.95
C LEU A 353 0.04 -14.46 26.24
N ILE A 354 -1.29 -14.53 26.14
CA ILE A 354 -2.18 -15.04 27.20
C ILE A 354 -2.82 -16.32 26.69
N GLY A 355 -2.55 -17.45 27.35
CA GLY A 355 -3.09 -18.76 26.94
C GLY A 355 -2.69 -19.16 25.51
N GLY A 356 -1.50 -18.72 25.05
CA GLY A 356 -0.98 -19.00 23.71
C GLY A 356 -1.51 -18.10 22.59
N ARG A 357 -2.38 -17.12 22.89
CA ARG A 357 -2.90 -16.16 21.92
C ARG A 357 -2.61 -14.73 22.34
N CYS A 358 -2.59 -13.81 21.39
CA CYS A 358 -2.49 -12.38 21.66
C CYS A 358 -3.32 -11.63 20.63
N TYR A 359 -4.56 -11.28 21.00
CA TYR A 359 -5.48 -10.61 20.10
C TYR A 359 -4.98 -9.26 19.60
N PRO A 360 -4.36 -8.38 20.43
CA PRO A 360 -3.76 -7.15 19.92
C PRO A 360 -2.72 -7.42 18.83
N ARG A 361 -1.80 -8.36 19.06
CA ARG A 361 -0.78 -8.72 18.07
C ARG A 361 -1.38 -9.20 16.76
N GLU A 362 -2.37 -10.09 16.83
CA GLU A 362 -3.09 -10.57 15.64
C GLU A 362 -3.80 -9.43 14.89
N ASP A 363 -4.48 -8.53 15.62
CA ASP A 363 -5.23 -7.42 15.03
C ASP A 363 -4.33 -6.43 14.30
N PHE A 364 -3.17 -6.10 14.89
CA PHE A 364 -2.21 -5.19 14.26
C PHE A 364 -1.46 -5.83 13.09
N ILE A 365 -1.19 -7.15 13.12
CA ILE A 365 -0.68 -7.88 11.95
C ILE A 365 -1.71 -7.87 10.82
N ASN A 366 -2.98 -8.18 11.12
CA ASN A 366 -4.05 -8.13 10.12
C ASN A 366 -4.21 -6.73 9.51
N LEU A 367 -4.03 -5.67 10.31
CA LEU A 367 -4.01 -4.30 9.82
C LEU A 367 -2.84 -4.03 8.87
N ALA A 368 -1.63 -4.46 9.23
CA ALA A 368 -0.45 -4.32 8.37
C ALA A 368 -0.66 -5.04 7.03
N ASP A 369 -1.12 -6.30 7.07
CA ASP A 369 -1.42 -7.12 5.88
C ASP A 369 -2.51 -6.49 5.01
N TYR A 370 -3.55 -5.91 5.62
CA TYR A 370 -4.62 -5.23 4.90
C TYR A 370 -4.12 -3.99 4.14
N ILE A 371 -3.31 -3.15 4.81
CA ILE A 371 -2.72 -1.98 4.19
C ILE A 371 -1.83 -2.39 3.01
N GLU A 372 -1.04 -3.44 3.19
CA GLU A 372 -0.23 -4.03 2.11
C GLU A 372 -1.10 -4.48 0.94
N GLN A 373 -2.16 -5.25 1.20
CA GLN A 373 -3.01 -5.79 0.14
C GLN A 373 -3.75 -4.68 -0.63
N LYS A 374 -4.25 -3.66 0.06
CA LYS A 374 -5.11 -2.62 -0.55
C LYS A 374 -4.33 -1.50 -1.22
N ALA A 375 -3.17 -1.14 -0.67
CA ALA A 375 -2.41 0.03 -1.11
C ALA A 375 -0.97 -0.28 -1.52
N GLY A 376 -0.53 -1.52 -1.36
CA GLY A 376 0.80 -1.98 -1.77
C GLY A 376 1.90 -1.29 -0.99
N ILE A 377 2.23 -1.78 0.20
CA ILE A 377 3.51 -1.45 0.86
C ILE A 377 4.58 -2.08 -0.02
N GLY A 378 5.19 -1.30 -0.91
CA GLY A 378 6.04 -1.76 -2.01
C GLY A 378 7.36 -2.42 -1.61
N ILE A 379 7.39 -3.14 -0.47
CA ILE A 379 8.55 -3.74 0.19
C ILE A 379 8.21 -5.12 0.77
N LEU A 380 6.95 -5.39 1.15
CA LEU A 380 6.56 -6.64 1.84
C LEU A 380 6.65 -7.92 1.01
N ARG A 381 6.97 -7.80 -0.28
CA ARG A 381 7.14 -8.94 -1.21
C ARG A 381 8.48 -8.94 -1.94
N ASP A 382 9.46 -8.18 -1.45
CA ASP A 382 10.85 -8.26 -1.94
C ASP A 382 11.59 -9.46 -1.36
#